data_AF-K1RJP2-F1
#
_entry.id   AF-K1RJP2-F1
#
_cell.length_a   1.000
_cell.length_b   1.000
_cell.length_c   1.000
_cell.angle_alpha   90.00
_cell.angle_beta   90.00
_cell.angle_gamma   90.00
#
_symmetry.space_group_name_H-M   'P 1'
#
loop_
_entity.id
_entity.type
_entity.pdbx_description
1 polymer ?
#
loop_
_entity_poly.entity_id
_entity_poly.type
_entity_poly.pdbx_seq_one_letter_code
_entity_poly.pdbx_strand_id
1 'polypeptide(L)'
;MVQSGKKYPLYIEYNWHADSIRKSTGISVSVKEWNEKGYCGIGEIRATTDIDYKYYNHALHKRIEDIDVKIHKYYEMHQHITCDVIRSFLEDNDNALRPDEGKDFIEFAKELMEKRYEKGKIGFSTCKNGISYLNQFEEYLLLEHKGTHGEHKEFIYVSDISEDLLLDFRKYRLLAKKKATTVNKTLCPILQACEYACQLGYISHQLNASLQDLYMKEEDRLDEEERNIKYLTEERLAELVSV
;
A
#
# COMPACT_ATOMS: atom_id res chain seq x y z
N MET A 1 10.65 32.47 -30.48
CA MET A 1 11.32 33.74 -30.09
C MET A 1 11.07 33.98 -28.62
N VAL A 2 12.13 34.06 -27.82
CA VAL A 2 12.06 34.42 -26.39
C VAL A 2 11.71 35.91 -26.29
N GLN A 3 10.66 36.26 -25.56
CA GLN A 3 10.25 37.65 -25.34
C GLN A 3 10.90 38.19 -24.07
N SER A 4 11.63 39.31 -24.19
CA SER A 4 12.24 40.00 -23.05
C SER A 4 11.15 40.49 -22.09
N GLY A 5 11.08 39.90 -20.89
CA GLY A 5 10.12 40.27 -19.83
C GLY A 5 9.04 39.23 -19.56
N LYS A 6 8.88 38.21 -20.42
CA LYS A 6 7.98 37.09 -20.16
C LYS A 6 8.63 36.11 -19.19
N LYS A 7 7.88 35.66 -18.18
CA LYS A 7 8.29 34.55 -17.30
C LYS A 7 7.94 33.22 -17.97
N TYR A 8 8.87 32.28 -17.89
CA TYR A 8 8.76 30.93 -18.43
C TYR A 8 8.83 29.93 -17.27
N PRO A 9 7.95 28.91 -17.24
CA PRO A 9 8.00 27.88 -16.22
C PRO A 9 9.28 27.04 -16.37
N LEU A 10 9.89 26.73 -15.23
CA LEU A 10 11.04 25.83 -15.15
C LEU A 10 10.54 24.39 -15.07
N TYR A 11 11.20 23.52 -15.82
CA TYR A 11 10.96 22.08 -15.84
C TYR A 11 12.22 21.34 -15.41
N ILE A 12 12.05 20.27 -14.64
CA ILE A 12 13.08 19.25 -14.49
C ILE A 12 12.86 18.27 -15.63
N GLU A 13 13.94 17.99 -16.38
CA GLU A 13 13.92 17.15 -17.57
C GLU A 13 14.99 16.07 -17.45
N TYR A 14 14.56 14.81 -17.56
CA TYR A 14 15.45 13.66 -17.69
C TYR A 14 15.35 13.13 -19.12
N ASN A 15 16.50 12.97 -19.77
CA ASN A 15 16.60 12.37 -21.08
C ASN A 15 17.06 10.93 -20.93
N TRP A 16 16.22 9.98 -21.36
CA TRP A 16 16.51 8.55 -21.31
C TRP A 16 16.31 7.94 -22.68
N HIS A 17 17.38 7.40 -23.26
CA HIS A 17 17.44 6.99 -24.66
C HIS A 17 16.95 8.09 -25.62
N ALA A 18 15.85 7.85 -26.33
CA ALA A 18 15.26 8.79 -27.29
C ALA A 18 14.11 9.62 -26.69
N ASP A 19 13.72 9.33 -25.45
CA ASP A 19 12.59 9.98 -24.78
C ASP A 19 13.06 11.05 -23.80
N SER A 20 12.27 12.12 -23.71
CA SER A 20 12.46 13.20 -22.74
C SER A 20 11.26 13.23 -21.80
N ILE A 21 11.52 13.13 -20.50
CA ILE A 21 10.50 13.12 -19.45
C ILE A 21 10.64 14.41 -18.66
N ARG A 22 9.55 15.19 -18.62
CA ARG A 22 9.56 16.56 -18.07
C ARG A 22 8.49 16.73 -17.01
N LYS A 23 8.83 17.40 -15.91
CA LYS A 23 7.88 17.82 -14.87
C LYS A 23 8.07 19.29 -14.54
N SER A 24 6.96 20.04 -14.48
CA SER A 24 6.99 21.43 -14.08
C SER A 24 7.32 21.55 -12.59
N THR A 25 8.17 22.52 -12.26
CA THR A 25 8.58 22.82 -10.88
C THR A 25 7.62 23.80 -10.18
N GLY A 26 6.64 24.36 -10.90
CA GLY A 26 5.78 25.44 -10.40
C GLY A 26 6.46 26.81 -10.34
N ILE A 27 7.77 26.88 -10.56
CA ILE A 27 8.55 28.13 -10.55
C ILE A 27 8.62 28.69 -11.97
N SER A 28 8.50 30.00 -12.12
CA SER A 28 8.63 30.69 -13.41
C SER A 28 9.59 31.86 -13.33
N VAL A 29 10.54 31.92 -14.26
CA VAL A 29 11.59 32.95 -14.32
C VAL A 29 11.72 33.54 -15.72
N SER A 30 12.20 34.76 -15.82
CA SER A 30 12.57 35.35 -17.11
C SER A 30 13.93 34.82 -17.58
N VAL A 31 14.21 34.95 -18.87
CA VAL A 31 15.48 34.49 -19.45
C VAL A 31 16.70 35.24 -18.92
N LYS A 32 16.53 36.47 -18.43
CA LYS A 32 17.61 37.23 -17.78
C LYS A 32 17.97 36.66 -16.41
N GLU A 33 16.98 36.09 -15.71
CA GLU A 33 17.14 35.50 -14.38
C GLU A 33 17.67 34.07 -14.44
N TRP A 34 17.65 33.42 -15.60
CA TRP A 34 18.14 32.05 -15.77
C TRP A 34 19.64 32.03 -16.11
N ASN A 35 20.38 31.11 -15.48
CA ASN A 35 21.76 30.81 -15.79
C ASN A 35 21.89 29.35 -16.23
N GLU A 36 21.86 29.10 -17.54
CA GLU A 36 21.97 27.76 -18.14
C GLU A 36 23.26 27.02 -17.77
N LYS A 37 24.34 27.75 -17.46
CA LYS A 37 25.65 27.16 -17.09
C LYS A 37 25.82 26.98 -15.59
N GLY A 38 24.85 27.40 -14.79
CA GLY A 38 24.84 27.22 -13.34
C GLY A 38 24.72 25.76 -12.94
N TYR A 39 25.05 25.44 -11.69
CA TYR A 39 24.92 24.10 -11.12
C TYR A 39 25.38 22.97 -12.06
N CYS A 40 26.68 22.94 -12.37
CA CYS A 40 27.29 21.92 -13.25
C CYS A 40 26.67 21.83 -14.67
N GLY A 41 26.06 22.91 -15.17
CA GLY A 41 25.46 22.95 -16.51
C GLY A 41 24.01 22.47 -16.57
N ILE A 42 23.39 22.18 -15.42
CA ILE A 42 21.95 21.87 -15.30
C ILE A 42 21.13 23.17 -15.34
N GLY A 43 21.69 24.23 -14.77
CA GLY A 43 21.13 25.57 -14.73
C GLY A 43 20.59 25.97 -13.36
N GLU A 44 20.66 27.27 -13.07
CA GLU A 44 20.24 27.85 -11.78
C GLU A 44 19.63 29.25 -11.98
N ILE A 45 18.86 29.71 -11.00
CA ILE A 45 18.35 31.09 -10.96
C ILE A 45 19.48 32.02 -10.49
N ARG A 46 19.72 33.10 -11.23
CA ARG A 46 20.73 34.11 -10.90
C ARG A 46 20.36 34.84 -9.62
N ALA A 47 21.39 35.35 -8.94
CA ALA A 47 21.20 36.29 -7.84
C ALA A 47 20.54 37.57 -8.35
N THR A 48 19.28 37.79 -7.96
CA THR A 48 18.50 39.00 -8.26
C THR A 48 17.87 39.54 -6.97
N THR A 49 17.46 40.81 -7.00
CA THR A 49 16.83 41.49 -5.84
C THR A 49 15.39 41.05 -5.58
N ASP A 50 14.73 40.49 -6.59
CA ASP A 50 13.27 40.37 -6.63
C ASP A 50 12.77 38.95 -6.32
N ILE A 51 13.69 37.98 -6.19
CA ILE A 51 13.40 36.57 -5.95
C ILE A 51 14.39 36.02 -4.92
N ASP A 52 13.90 35.21 -3.97
CA ASP A 52 14.77 34.44 -3.06
C ASP A 52 15.44 33.28 -3.82
N TYR A 53 16.38 33.63 -4.69
CA TYR A 53 17.08 32.70 -5.57
C TYR A 53 17.80 31.60 -4.78
N LYS A 54 18.26 31.88 -3.55
CA LYS A 54 18.94 30.89 -2.71
C LYS A 54 17.98 29.79 -2.29
N TYR A 55 16.80 30.17 -1.80
CA TYR A 55 15.77 29.21 -1.42
C TYR A 55 15.34 28.36 -2.62
N TYR A 56 15.00 28.99 -3.75
CA TYR A 56 14.53 28.27 -4.93
C TYR A 56 15.60 27.37 -5.56
N ASN A 57 16.84 27.85 -5.69
CA ASN A 57 17.93 27.02 -6.19
C ASN A 57 18.21 25.84 -5.27
N HIS A 58 18.23 26.07 -3.95
CA HIS A 58 18.39 24.97 -2.99
C HIS A 58 17.28 23.92 -3.14
N ALA A 59 16.02 24.34 -3.23
CA ALA A 59 14.89 23.44 -3.42
C ALA A 59 14.96 22.68 -4.76
N LEU A 60 15.33 23.35 -5.85
CA LEU A 60 15.50 22.73 -7.17
C LEU A 60 16.64 21.72 -7.20
N HIS A 61 17.82 22.11 -6.70
CA HIS A 61 18.99 21.24 -6.68
C HIS A 61 18.74 20.02 -5.80
N LYS A 62 18.17 20.23 -4.60
CA LYS A 62 17.80 19.13 -3.70
C LYS A 62 16.81 18.17 -4.35
N ARG A 63 15.79 18.68 -5.06
CA ARG A 63 14.82 17.82 -5.77
C ARG A 63 15.51 16.97 -6.84
N ILE A 64 16.47 17.50 -7.57
CA ILE A 64 17.25 16.75 -8.58
C ILE A 64 18.12 15.70 -7.89
N GLU A 65 18.86 16.07 -6.84
CA GLU A 65 19.68 15.14 -6.05
C GLU A 65 18.84 13.98 -5.48
N ASP A 66 17.67 14.29 -4.91
CA ASP A 66 16.75 13.28 -4.36
C ASP A 66 16.26 12.32 -5.45
N ILE A 67 15.93 12.82 -6.66
CA ILE A 67 15.53 11.97 -7.80
C ILE A 67 16.70 11.13 -8.30
N ASP A 68 17.90 11.69 -8.40
CA ASP A 68 19.10 10.96 -8.85
C ASP A 68 19.43 9.80 -7.88
N VAL A 69 19.31 10.04 -6.57
CA VAL A 69 19.48 8.99 -5.55
C VAL A 69 18.43 7.88 -5.71
N LYS A 70 17.17 8.23 -6.01
CA LYS A 70 16.09 7.26 -6.26
C LYS A 70 16.36 6.43 -7.53
N ILE A 71 16.75 7.07 -8.62
CA ILE A 71 17.11 6.40 -9.88
C ILE A 71 18.28 5.44 -9.65
N HIS A 72 19.30 5.88 -8.91
CA HIS A 72 20.46 5.04 -8.59
C HIS A 72 20.07 3.81 -7.78
N LYS A 73 19.30 3.98 -6.69
CA LYS A 73 18.78 2.86 -5.89
C LYS A 73 17.97 1.87 -6.72
N TYR A 74 17.07 2.36 -7.57
CA TYR A 74 16.27 1.50 -8.45
C TYR A 74 17.17 0.70 -9.40
N TYR A 75 18.19 1.33 -9.97
CA TYR A 75 19.16 0.66 -10.83
C TYR A 75 19.95 -0.41 -10.09
N GLU A 76 20.40 -0.16 -8.86
CA GLU A 76 21.09 -1.18 -8.06
C GLU A 76 20.22 -2.43 -7.83
N MET A 77 18.92 -2.23 -7.56
CA MET A 77 17.96 -3.31 -7.31
C MET A 77 17.58 -4.09 -8.57
N HIS A 78 17.32 -3.41 -9.68
CA HIS A 78 16.70 -4.02 -10.87
C HIS A 78 17.65 -4.16 -12.07
N GLN A 79 18.81 -3.49 -12.06
CA GLN A 79 19.82 -3.46 -13.14
C GLN A 79 19.30 -2.94 -14.49
N HIS A 80 18.11 -2.33 -14.52
CA HIS A 80 17.52 -1.67 -15.68
C HIS A 80 16.62 -0.51 -15.22
N ILE A 81 16.42 0.49 -16.08
CA ILE A 81 15.52 1.64 -15.84
C ILE A 81 14.64 1.85 -17.07
N THR A 82 13.36 2.16 -16.84
CA THR A 82 12.40 2.53 -17.89
C THR A 82 11.97 3.99 -17.73
N CYS A 83 11.46 4.59 -18.82
CA CYS A 83 10.93 5.95 -18.81
C CYS A 83 9.78 6.14 -17.81
N ASP A 84 8.99 5.08 -17.57
CA ASP A 84 7.86 5.11 -16.64
C ASP A 84 8.32 5.21 -15.18
N VAL A 85 9.42 4.54 -14.83
CA VAL A 85 10.03 4.63 -13.49
C VAL A 85 10.55 6.05 -13.21
N ILE A 86 11.26 6.64 -14.19
CA ILE A 86 11.74 8.03 -14.08
C ILE A 86 10.55 9.00 -13.94
N ARG A 87 9.45 8.77 -14.69
CA ARG A 87 8.22 9.57 -14.57
C ARG A 87 7.61 9.44 -13.17
N SER A 88 7.58 8.23 -12.61
CA SER A 88 7.09 7.96 -11.27
C SER A 88 7.87 8.75 -10.20
N PHE A 89 9.21 8.74 -10.26
CA PHE A 89 10.03 9.52 -9.33
C PHE A 89 9.87 11.03 -9.48
N LEU A 90 9.67 11.53 -10.71
CA LEU A 90 9.36 12.94 -10.95
C LEU A 90 8.00 13.37 -10.35
N GLU A 91 7.08 12.41 -10.20
CA GLU A 91 5.77 12.58 -9.56
C GLU A 91 5.80 12.33 -8.06
N ASP A 92 6.99 12.16 -7.48
CA ASP A 92 7.18 11.84 -6.06
C ASP A 92 6.49 10.51 -5.67
N ASN A 93 6.30 9.61 -6.64
CA ASN A 93 5.80 8.26 -6.44
C ASN A 93 6.98 7.27 -6.36
N ASP A 94 7.21 6.77 -5.15
CA ASP A 94 8.35 5.91 -4.83
C ASP A 94 7.96 4.42 -4.73
N ASN A 95 6.75 4.05 -5.18
CA ASN A 95 6.24 2.68 -5.09
C ASN A 95 7.19 1.66 -5.73
N ALA A 96 7.85 2.04 -6.83
CA ALA A 96 8.80 1.19 -7.56
C ALA A 96 10.06 0.82 -6.74
N LEU A 97 10.38 1.58 -5.69
CA LEU A 97 11.50 1.27 -4.79
C LEU A 97 11.11 0.33 -3.65
N ARG A 98 9.81 0.07 -3.46
CA ARG A 98 9.33 -0.81 -2.41
C ARG A 98 9.51 -2.27 -2.81
N PRO A 99 9.79 -3.18 -1.85
CA PRO A 99 9.86 -4.61 -2.13
C PRO A 99 8.57 -5.17 -2.74
N ASP A 100 7.42 -4.60 -2.39
CA ASP A 100 6.10 -5.01 -2.85
C ASP A 100 5.60 -4.24 -4.07
N GLU A 101 6.43 -3.39 -4.68
CA GLU A 101 6.09 -2.55 -5.84
C GLU A 101 4.89 -1.61 -5.59
N GLY A 102 4.57 -1.35 -4.32
CA GLY A 102 3.41 -0.54 -3.92
C GLY A 102 2.06 -1.25 -4.08
N LYS A 103 2.02 -2.58 -4.01
CA LYS A 103 0.77 -3.36 -4.00
C LYS A 103 -0.04 -3.08 -2.73
N ASP A 104 -1.34 -2.85 -2.89
CA ASP A 104 -2.28 -2.81 -1.77
C ASP A 104 -2.49 -4.22 -1.18
N PHE A 105 -2.49 -4.31 0.14
CA PHE A 105 -2.60 -5.57 0.87
C PHE A 105 -3.97 -6.21 0.73
N ILE A 106 -5.05 -5.42 0.73
CA ILE A 106 -6.41 -5.96 0.65
C ILE A 106 -6.65 -6.56 -0.72
N GLU A 107 -6.26 -5.86 -1.79
CA GLU A 107 -6.31 -6.38 -3.16
C GLU A 107 -5.44 -7.64 -3.31
N PHE A 108 -4.21 -7.59 -2.83
CA PHE A 108 -3.30 -8.75 -2.82
C PHE A 108 -3.91 -9.97 -2.11
N ALA A 109 -4.55 -9.77 -0.96
CA ALA A 109 -5.19 -10.84 -0.21
C ALA A 109 -6.45 -11.37 -0.91
N LYS A 110 -7.27 -10.51 -1.53
CA LYS A 110 -8.45 -10.90 -2.30
C LYS A 110 -8.04 -11.74 -3.52
N GLU A 111 -7.03 -11.31 -4.27
CA GLU A 111 -6.48 -12.08 -5.38
C GLU A 111 -5.96 -13.45 -4.94
N LEU A 112 -5.29 -13.53 -3.78
CA LEU A 112 -4.81 -14.80 -3.24
C LEU A 112 -5.98 -15.76 -2.97
N MET A 113 -7.08 -15.26 -2.40
CA MET A 113 -8.28 -16.07 -2.16
C MET A 113 -8.88 -16.60 -3.47
N GLU A 114 -8.98 -15.76 -4.49
CA GLU A 114 -9.49 -16.13 -5.80
C GLU A 114 -8.58 -17.14 -6.51
N LYS A 115 -7.26 -16.89 -6.54
CA LYS A 115 -6.27 -17.84 -7.09
C LYS A 115 -6.31 -19.20 -6.40
N ARG A 116 -6.57 -19.25 -5.09
CA ARG A 116 -6.72 -20.51 -4.36
C ARG A 116 -8.00 -21.24 -4.74
N TYR A 117 -9.09 -20.51 -4.97
CA TYR A 117 -10.35 -21.08 -5.43
C TYR A 117 -10.22 -21.64 -6.86
N GLU A 118 -9.64 -20.88 -7.78
CA GLU A 118 -9.41 -21.31 -9.17
C GLU A 118 -8.55 -22.58 -9.25
N LYS A 119 -7.54 -22.68 -8.38
CA LYS A 119 -6.69 -23.88 -8.26
C LYS A 119 -7.35 -25.06 -7.54
N GLY A 120 -8.63 -24.94 -7.15
CA GLY A 120 -9.37 -25.97 -6.43
C GLY A 120 -8.87 -26.24 -5.00
N LYS A 121 -8.06 -25.35 -4.42
CA LYS A 121 -7.52 -25.52 -3.06
C LYS A 121 -8.55 -25.20 -1.97
N ILE A 122 -9.58 -24.42 -2.29
CA ILE A 122 -10.66 -24.04 -1.37
C ILE A 122 -12.01 -24.07 -2.10
N GLY A 123 -13.08 -24.30 -1.36
CA GLY A 123 -14.45 -24.22 -1.89
C GLY A 123 -14.93 -22.77 -2.06
N PHE A 124 -15.98 -22.59 -2.87
CA PHE A 124 -16.58 -21.28 -3.14
C PHE A 124 -16.99 -20.53 -1.88
N SER A 125 -17.62 -21.22 -0.91
CA SER A 125 -18.05 -20.62 0.36
C SER A 125 -16.86 -20.08 1.16
N THR A 126 -15.77 -20.85 1.25
CA THR A 126 -14.54 -20.42 1.94
C THR A 126 -13.93 -19.18 1.27
N CYS A 127 -13.93 -19.12 -0.07
CA CYS A 127 -13.47 -17.96 -0.81
C CYS A 127 -14.31 -16.71 -0.50
N LYS A 128 -15.64 -16.81 -0.65
CA LYS A 128 -16.56 -15.69 -0.37
C LYS A 128 -16.49 -15.21 1.07
N ASN A 129 -16.40 -16.12 2.03
CA ASN A 129 -16.23 -15.78 3.44
C ASN A 129 -14.90 -15.06 3.68
N GLY A 130 -13.80 -15.55 3.09
CA GLY A 130 -12.49 -14.89 3.19
C GLY A 130 -12.52 -13.48 2.62
N ILE A 131 -13.09 -13.26 1.44
CA ILE A 131 -13.27 -11.93 0.86
C ILE A 131 -14.12 -11.03 1.77
N SER A 132 -15.21 -11.56 2.34
CA SER A 132 -16.03 -10.80 3.29
C SER A 132 -15.25 -10.38 4.55
N TYR A 133 -14.36 -11.23 5.05
CA TYR A 133 -13.50 -10.88 6.19
C TYR A 133 -12.44 -9.84 5.82
N LEU A 134 -11.89 -9.91 4.61
CA LEU A 134 -10.96 -8.88 4.11
C LEU A 134 -11.65 -7.51 3.97
N ASN A 135 -12.90 -7.48 3.48
CA ASN A 135 -13.68 -6.24 3.43
C ASN A 135 -13.92 -5.65 4.84
N GLN A 136 -14.10 -6.49 5.86
CA GLN A 136 -14.24 -6.01 7.25
C GLN A 136 -12.93 -5.41 7.79
N PHE A 137 -11.78 -5.89 7.31
CA PHE A 137 -10.49 -5.32 7.66
C PHE A 137 -10.26 -3.99 6.94
N GLU A 138 -10.62 -3.91 5.66
CA GLU A 138 -10.63 -2.68 4.87
C GLU A 138 -11.50 -1.58 5.50
N GLU A 139 -12.72 -1.93 5.93
CA GLU A 139 -13.61 -0.99 6.64
C GLU A 139 -12.99 -0.50 7.96
N TYR A 140 -12.31 -1.38 8.70
CA TYR A 140 -11.58 -0.99 9.90
C TYR A 140 -10.43 -0.02 9.61
N LEU A 141 -9.66 -0.25 8.53
CA LEU A 141 -8.58 0.66 8.13
C LEU A 141 -9.11 2.07 7.83
N LEU A 142 -10.22 2.15 7.10
CA LEU A 142 -10.90 3.41 6.79
C LEU A 142 -11.41 4.12 8.05
N LEU A 143 -12.06 3.40 8.96
CA LEU A 143 -12.64 3.98 10.18
C LEU A 143 -11.59 4.49 11.16
N GLU A 144 -10.47 3.79 11.29
CA GLU A 144 -9.42 4.11 12.26
C GLU A 144 -8.26 4.91 11.64
N HIS A 145 -8.29 5.20 10.34
CA HIS A 145 -7.23 5.89 9.59
C HIS A 145 -5.84 5.24 9.77
N LYS A 146 -5.81 3.90 9.76
CA LYS A 146 -4.61 3.10 10.06
C LYS A 146 -3.87 2.58 8.83
N GLY A 147 -4.29 2.94 7.63
CA GLY A 147 -3.57 2.65 6.40
C GLY A 147 -2.32 3.50 6.19
N THR A 148 -1.57 3.17 5.15
CA THR A 148 -0.32 3.86 4.77
C THR A 148 -0.44 4.67 3.48
N HIS A 149 -1.51 4.48 2.72
CA HIS A 149 -1.81 5.25 1.50
C HIS A 149 -3.33 5.39 1.28
N GLY A 150 -3.70 6.14 0.25
CA GLY A 150 -5.07 6.64 0.06
C GLY A 150 -5.27 8.03 0.65
N GLU A 151 -6.31 8.73 0.22
CA GLU A 151 -6.58 10.12 0.63
C GLU A 151 -6.86 10.23 2.14
N HIS A 152 -7.47 9.18 2.70
CA HIS A 152 -7.88 9.09 4.09
C HIS A 152 -7.11 8.00 4.86
N LYS A 153 -5.99 7.50 4.30
CA LYS A 153 -5.22 6.37 4.86
C LYS A 153 -6.09 5.13 5.04
N GLU A 154 -6.90 4.85 4.04
CA GLU A 154 -7.84 3.74 4.01
C GLU A 154 -7.21 2.44 3.50
N PHE A 155 -6.05 2.52 2.85
CA PHE A 155 -5.38 1.39 2.22
C PHE A 155 -3.98 1.17 2.81
N ILE A 156 -3.44 -0.04 2.72
CA ILE A 156 -2.11 -0.36 3.25
C ILE A 156 -1.27 -1.14 2.25
N TYR A 157 -0.02 -0.74 2.07
CA TYR A 157 0.93 -1.50 1.27
C TYR A 157 1.26 -2.85 1.92
N VAL A 158 1.49 -3.89 1.11
CA VAL A 158 1.76 -5.26 1.60
C VAL A 158 2.94 -5.32 2.57
N SER A 159 4.01 -4.58 2.28
CA SER A 159 5.23 -4.55 3.10
C SER A 159 5.11 -3.68 4.35
N ASP A 160 4.05 -2.88 4.49
CA ASP A 160 3.79 -2.05 5.68
C ASP A 160 2.95 -2.76 6.74
N ILE A 161 2.49 -3.99 6.48
CA ILE A 161 1.72 -4.73 7.48
C ILE A 161 2.53 -4.96 8.75
N SER A 162 1.91 -4.73 9.90
CA SER A 162 2.60 -4.78 11.19
C SER A 162 1.83 -5.59 12.23
N GLU A 163 2.56 -6.06 13.23
CA GLU A 163 1.97 -6.79 14.36
C GLU A 163 0.99 -5.90 15.13
N ASP A 164 1.37 -4.65 15.41
CA ASP A 164 0.54 -3.68 16.14
C ASP A 164 -0.81 -3.44 15.44
N LEU A 165 -0.81 -3.33 14.11
CA LEU A 165 -2.03 -3.15 13.34
C LEU A 165 -2.98 -4.34 13.49
N LEU A 166 -2.47 -5.57 13.37
CA LEU A 166 -3.28 -6.78 13.50
C LEU A 166 -3.71 -7.03 14.95
N LEU A 167 -2.87 -6.68 15.93
CA LEU A 167 -3.21 -6.71 17.34
C LEU A 167 -4.38 -5.78 17.65
N ASP A 168 -4.38 -4.58 17.11
CA ASP A 168 -5.46 -3.62 17.30
C ASP A 168 -6.73 -4.04 16.57
N PHE A 169 -6.62 -4.58 15.35
CA PHE A 169 -7.78 -5.15 14.66
C PHE A 169 -8.38 -6.32 15.46
N ARG A 170 -7.54 -7.19 16.02
CA ARG A 170 -7.98 -8.28 16.91
C ARG A 170 -8.73 -7.74 18.12
N LYS A 171 -8.22 -6.70 18.78
CA LYS A 171 -8.92 -6.03 19.91
C LYS A 171 -10.26 -5.45 19.47
N TYR A 172 -10.30 -4.74 18.32
CA TYR A 172 -11.53 -4.20 17.74
C TYR A 172 -12.60 -5.27 17.53
N ARG A 173 -12.22 -6.44 16.99
CA ARG A 173 -13.14 -7.57 16.80
C ARG A 173 -13.61 -8.20 18.11
N LEU A 174 -12.76 -8.26 19.13
CA LEU A 174 -13.14 -8.74 20.47
C LEU A 174 -14.10 -7.78 21.17
N LEU A 175 -13.91 -6.46 21.03
CA LEU A 175 -14.82 -5.44 21.58
C LEU A 175 -16.24 -5.56 21.02
N ALA A 176 -16.38 -6.02 19.78
CA ALA A 176 -17.67 -6.35 19.16
C ALA A 176 -18.34 -7.63 19.73
N LYS A 177 -17.91 -8.12 20.90
CA LYS A 177 -18.39 -9.32 21.60
C LYS A 177 -18.34 -10.59 20.74
N LYS A 178 -17.38 -10.71 19.84
CA LYS A 178 -17.20 -11.91 19.02
C LYS A 178 -16.40 -12.96 19.80
N LYS A 179 -16.80 -14.23 19.67
CA LYS A 179 -16.03 -15.38 20.21
C LYS A 179 -14.65 -15.44 19.54
N ALA A 180 -13.64 -15.94 20.25
CA ALA A 180 -12.28 -16.09 19.73
C ALA A 180 -12.24 -16.85 18.38
N THR A 181 -13.07 -17.90 18.24
CA THR A 181 -13.25 -18.67 17.00
C THR A 181 -13.66 -17.80 15.81
N THR A 182 -14.53 -16.81 16.04
CA THR A 182 -15.02 -15.90 15.00
C THR A 182 -13.95 -14.88 14.63
N VAL A 183 -13.19 -14.39 15.62
CA VAL A 183 -12.06 -13.47 15.39
C VAL A 183 -10.95 -14.18 14.62
N ASN A 184 -10.62 -15.44 14.96
CA ASN A 184 -9.65 -16.25 14.22
C ASN A 184 -10.08 -16.44 12.76
N LYS A 185 -11.37 -16.71 12.49
CA LYS A 185 -11.90 -16.78 11.12
C LYS A 185 -11.67 -15.47 10.34
N THR A 186 -11.81 -14.32 11.00
CA THR A 186 -11.53 -13.02 10.35
C THR A 186 -10.04 -12.78 10.10
N LEU A 187 -9.16 -13.28 10.98
CA LEU A 187 -7.71 -13.13 10.85
C LEU A 187 -7.10 -14.10 9.85
N CYS A 188 -7.66 -15.31 9.69
CA CYS A 188 -7.11 -16.34 8.80
C CYS A 188 -6.75 -15.86 7.38
N PRO A 189 -7.65 -15.20 6.60
CA PRO A 189 -7.29 -14.77 5.26
C PRO A 189 -6.17 -13.71 5.25
N ILE A 190 -6.10 -12.86 6.28
CA ILE A 190 -5.02 -11.87 6.46
C ILE A 190 -3.70 -12.59 6.71
N LEU A 191 -3.67 -13.52 7.68
CA LEU A 191 -2.46 -14.27 8.04
C LEU A 191 -1.95 -15.14 6.88
N GLN A 192 -2.85 -15.69 6.06
CA GLN A 192 -2.49 -16.42 4.84
C GLN A 192 -1.87 -15.50 3.78
N ALA A 193 -2.38 -14.26 3.65
CA ALA A 193 -1.76 -13.26 2.79
C ALA A 193 -0.38 -12.85 3.31
N CYS A 194 -0.20 -12.68 4.63
CA CYS A 194 1.12 -12.42 5.23
C CYS A 194 2.11 -13.56 4.96
N GLU A 195 1.67 -14.81 5.10
CA GLU A 195 2.50 -15.98 4.80
C GLU A 195 2.95 -15.96 3.32
N TYR A 196 2.03 -15.64 2.41
CA TYR A 196 2.35 -15.55 0.99
C TYR A 196 3.26 -14.34 0.66
N ALA A 197 3.02 -13.19 1.28
CA ALA A 197 3.89 -12.01 1.17
C ALA A 197 5.31 -12.31 1.65
N CYS A 198 5.45 -13.09 2.72
CA CYS A 198 6.73 -13.57 3.21
C CYS A 198 7.44 -14.48 2.20
N GLN A 199 6.70 -15.40 1.56
CA GLN A 199 7.24 -16.27 0.49
C GLN A 199 7.74 -15.47 -0.73
N LEU A 200 7.11 -14.32 -1.01
CA LEU A 200 7.53 -13.41 -2.08
C LEU A 200 8.63 -12.43 -1.67
N GLY A 201 9.04 -12.43 -0.39
CA GLY A 201 10.07 -11.53 0.13
C GLY A 201 9.60 -10.10 0.43
N TYR A 202 8.28 -9.86 0.44
CA TYR A 202 7.72 -8.53 0.75
C TYR A 202 7.78 -8.19 2.24
N ILE A 203 7.76 -9.22 3.09
CA ILE A 203 7.95 -9.10 4.54
C ILE A 203 8.95 -10.13 5.05
N SER A 204 9.58 -9.86 6.20
CA SER A 204 10.58 -10.75 6.78
C SER A 204 9.96 -12.01 7.41
N HIS A 205 10.74 -13.10 7.47
CA HIS A 205 10.32 -14.33 8.17
C HIS A 205 10.03 -14.10 9.66
N GLN A 206 10.79 -13.22 10.32
CA GLN A 206 10.59 -12.88 11.73
C GLN A 206 9.26 -12.15 11.95
N LEU A 207 8.95 -11.18 11.09
CA LEU A 207 7.68 -10.48 11.15
C LEU A 207 6.53 -11.46 10.89
N ASN A 208 6.60 -12.27 9.84
CA ASN A 208 5.57 -13.27 9.57
C ASN A 208 5.35 -14.23 10.76
N ALA A 209 6.42 -14.74 11.39
CA ALA A 209 6.28 -15.60 12.56
C ALA A 209 5.50 -14.91 13.71
N SER A 210 5.84 -13.65 13.99
CA SER A 210 5.15 -12.85 15.02
C SER A 210 3.67 -12.61 14.66
N LEU A 211 3.36 -12.41 13.37
CA LEU A 211 1.97 -12.30 12.90
C LEU A 211 1.21 -13.61 13.05
N GLN A 212 1.82 -14.77 12.75
CA GLN A 212 1.16 -16.07 12.92
C GLN A 212 0.83 -16.38 14.39
N ASP A 213 1.66 -15.93 15.32
CA ASP A 213 1.44 -16.07 16.78
C ASP A 213 0.23 -15.27 17.29
N LEU A 214 -0.36 -14.38 16.48
CA LEU A 214 -1.58 -13.66 16.82
C LEU A 214 -2.83 -14.55 16.83
N TYR A 215 -2.75 -15.75 16.23
CA TYR A 215 -3.81 -16.74 16.24
C TYR A 215 -4.12 -17.19 17.67
N MET A 216 -5.36 -16.99 18.13
CA MET A 216 -5.75 -17.31 19.50
C MET A 216 -6.02 -18.81 19.65
N LYS A 217 -5.50 -19.43 20.70
CA LYS A 217 -5.89 -20.81 21.05
C LYS A 217 -7.37 -20.83 21.42
N GLU A 218 -8.12 -21.73 20.79
CA GLU A 218 -9.54 -21.93 21.11
C GLU A 218 -9.64 -22.68 22.44
N GLU A 219 -10.51 -22.24 23.35
CA GLU A 219 -10.86 -23.03 24.52
C GLU A 219 -11.95 -24.05 24.10
N ASP A 220 -11.72 -25.34 24.34
CA ASP A 220 -12.62 -26.47 24.01
C ASP A 220 -13.98 -26.46 24.76
N ARG A 221 -14.38 -25.33 25.34
CA ARG A 221 -15.59 -25.23 26.16
C ARG A 221 -16.78 -24.85 25.29
N LEU A 222 -17.66 -25.83 25.02
CA LEU A 222 -19.02 -25.59 24.54
C LEU A 222 -19.72 -24.61 25.48
N ASP A 223 -20.17 -23.49 24.94
CA ASP A 223 -20.92 -22.49 25.68
C ASP A 223 -22.37 -22.94 25.95
N GLU A 224 -23.04 -22.24 26.87
CA GLU A 224 -24.40 -22.57 27.28
C GLU A 224 -25.41 -22.55 26.12
N GLU A 225 -25.16 -21.75 25.08
CA GLU A 225 -25.98 -21.71 23.86
C GLU A 225 -25.80 -22.98 23.00
N GLU A 226 -24.56 -23.43 22.79
CA GLU A 226 -24.28 -24.68 22.07
C GLU A 226 -24.80 -25.90 22.83
N ARG A 227 -24.77 -25.88 24.16
CA ARG A 227 -25.41 -26.90 25.01
C ARG A 227 -26.94 -26.89 24.93
N ASN A 228 -27.52 -25.76 24.55
CA ASN A 228 -28.97 -25.57 24.43
C ASN A 228 -29.49 -25.74 22.99
N ILE A 229 -28.67 -26.24 22.06
CA ILE A 229 -29.12 -26.58 20.71
C ILE A 229 -30.19 -27.68 20.82
N LYS A 230 -31.45 -27.28 20.60
CA LYS A 230 -32.59 -28.20 20.55
C LYS A 230 -32.69 -28.77 19.15
N TYR A 231 -32.30 -30.03 19.00
CA TYR A 231 -32.55 -30.79 17.78
C TYR A 231 -34.06 -31.02 17.61
N LEU A 232 -34.54 -31.04 16.36
CA LEU A 232 -35.88 -31.52 16.07
C LEU A 232 -35.93 -33.01 16.38
N THR A 233 -36.88 -33.42 17.21
CA THR A 233 -37.23 -34.84 17.37
C THR A 233 -38.00 -35.31 16.14
N GLU A 234 -38.00 -36.62 15.89
CA GLU A 234 -38.74 -37.23 14.77
C GLU A 234 -40.22 -36.84 14.78
N GLU A 235 -40.82 -36.76 15.97
CA GLU A 235 -42.21 -36.32 16.17
C GLU A 235 -42.44 -34.87 15.72
N ARG A 236 -41.54 -33.94 16.08
CA ARG A 236 -41.63 -32.52 15.66
C ARG A 236 -41.33 -32.34 14.18
N LEU A 237 -40.52 -33.22 13.60
CA LEU A 237 -40.25 -33.23 12.16
C LEU A 237 -41.49 -33.69 11.39
N ALA A 238 -42.17 -34.73 11.87
CA ALA A 238 -43.42 -35.20 11.30
C ALA A 238 -44.51 -34.11 11.34
N GLU A 239 -44.64 -33.37 12.45
CA GLU A 239 -45.54 -32.23 12.55
C GLU A 239 -45.23 -31.13 11.52
N LEU A 240 -43.96 -30.79 11.32
CA LEU A 240 -43.52 -29.75 10.37
C LEU A 240 -43.82 -30.11 8.90
N VAL A 241 -43.70 -31.39 8.55
CA VAL A 241 -43.90 -31.90 7.18
C VAL A 241 -45.38 -32.21 6.89
N SER A 242 -46.22 -32.26 7.92
CA SER A 242 -47.65 -32.56 7.81
C SER A 242 -48.54 -31.35 7.42
N VAL A 243 -47.95 -30.21 7.06
CA VAL A 243 -48.64 -29.02 6.54
C VAL A 243 -48.77 -29.05 5.02
#